data_AF-A0AAV1YQH9-F1
#
_entry.id   AF-A0AAV1YQH9-F1
#
_cell.length_a   1.000
_cell.length_b   1.000
_cell.length_c   1.000
_cell.angle_alpha   90.00
_cell.angle_beta   90.00
_cell.angle_gamma   90.00
#
_symmetry.space_group_name_H-M   'P 1'
#
loop_
_entity.id
_entity.type
_entity.pdbx_description
1 polymer ?
#
loop_
_entity_poly.entity_id
_entity_poly.type
_entity_poly.pdbx_seq_one_letter_code
_entity_poly.pdbx_strand_id
1 'polypeptide(L)'
;MISAYELWARTKTISELHNNLKIIPKDFVEPYCGEDVSFRIMVESFGKKLSKEHKVKRIDELVLIGFVGPIKLNNPDRSFLLIEYFGTDRNSAPESPYDVFFGRWIADGQRSVSQKINLKTRKFIGNTTMDPLLSLVMANISCIKHADIVLGPFVGTGGLLVAAAHFGGYVFGTDIDYLMLHGKDKPSRLNQKRRAPDESIRTNMKQYGYESQYLDVLLQMLHCPSGDAKHSLMLLLLTHHMV
;
A
#
# COMPACT_ATOMS: atom_id res chain seq x y z
N MET A 1 -0.46 -10.70 -6.33
CA MET A 1 -0.36 -9.86 -5.11
C MET A 1 1.13 -9.78 -4.78
N ILE A 2 1.68 -8.61 -4.49
CA ILE A 2 3.08 -8.50 -4.05
C ILE A 2 3.05 -8.61 -2.54
N SER A 3 3.85 -9.50 -1.96
CA SER A 3 3.88 -9.77 -0.53
C SER A 3 5.33 -9.74 -0.04
N ALA A 4 5.52 -9.39 1.23
CA ALA A 4 6.81 -9.41 1.89
C ALA A 4 7.03 -10.77 2.55
N TYR A 5 8.23 -11.32 2.37
CA TYR A 5 8.65 -12.59 2.94
C TYR A 5 9.96 -12.41 3.69
N GLU A 6 10.09 -13.06 4.83
CA GLU A 6 11.35 -13.24 5.54
C GLU A 6 12.10 -14.40 4.88
N LEU A 7 13.26 -14.09 4.29
CA LEU A 7 14.08 -15.07 3.59
C LEU A 7 14.76 -16.00 4.61
N TRP A 8 14.46 -17.28 4.53
CA TRP A 8 15.10 -18.30 5.38
C TRP A 8 16.30 -18.94 4.68
N ALA A 9 16.18 -19.19 3.38
CA ALA A 9 17.25 -19.77 2.60
C ALA A 9 17.19 -19.35 1.13
N ARG A 10 18.38 -19.19 0.53
CA ARG A 10 18.59 -19.06 -0.91
C ARG A 10 19.64 -20.07 -1.33
N THR A 11 19.34 -20.88 -2.34
CA THR A 11 20.25 -21.93 -2.83
C THR A 11 20.21 -22.04 -4.35
N LYS A 12 21.15 -22.79 -4.93
CA LYS A 12 21.17 -23.11 -6.36
C LYS A 12 20.36 -24.36 -6.67
N THR A 13 20.28 -25.28 -5.71
CA THR A 13 19.54 -26.54 -5.87
C THR A 13 18.54 -26.77 -4.74
N ILE A 14 17.54 -27.61 -5.00
CA ILE A 14 16.57 -28.05 -3.99
C ILE A 14 17.23 -28.92 -2.93
N SER A 15 18.18 -29.77 -3.31
CA SER A 15 18.93 -30.59 -2.36
C SER A 15 19.69 -29.74 -1.34
N GLU A 16 20.35 -28.66 -1.79
CA GLU A 16 20.97 -27.68 -0.90
C GLU A 16 19.95 -26.99 0.00
N LEU A 17 18.78 -26.63 -0.55
CA LEU A 17 17.72 -26.00 0.23
C LEU A 17 17.30 -26.90 1.39
N HIS A 18 17.10 -28.19 1.12
CA HIS A 18 16.72 -29.17 2.13
C HIS A 18 17.76 -29.26 3.25
N ASN A 19 19.04 -29.31 2.89
CA ASN A 19 20.12 -29.36 3.87
C ASN A 19 20.15 -28.08 4.72
N ASN A 20 20.01 -26.91 4.10
CA ASN A 20 20.01 -25.64 4.81
C ASN A 20 18.83 -25.55 5.79
N LEU A 21 17.64 -25.95 5.37
CA LEU A 21 16.46 -25.90 6.22
C LEU A 21 16.54 -26.89 7.40
N LYS A 22 17.20 -28.05 7.24
CA LYS A 22 17.45 -29.00 8.34
C LYS A 22 18.42 -28.48 9.41
N ILE A 23 19.31 -27.56 9.03
CA ILE A 23 20.31 -26.98 9.93
C ILE A 23 19.70 -25.85 10.78
N ILE A 24 18.55 -25.30 10.37
CA ILE A 24 17.89 -24.23 11.12
C ILE A 24 17.51 -24.77 12.52
N PRO A 25 17.89 -24.07 13.61
CA PRO A 25 17.58 -24.51 14.97
C PRO A 25 16.08 -24.75 15.15
N LYS A 26 15.70 -25.88 15.76
CA LYS A 26 14.29 -26.25 15.96
C LYS A 26 13.52 -25.18 16.71
N ASP A 27 14.12 -24.60 17.75
CA ASP A 27 13.55 -23.51 18.56
C ASP A 27 13.18 -22.27 17.72
N PHE A 28 13.85 -22.06 16.58
CA PHE A 28 13.51 -20.97 15.66
C PHE A 28 12.29 -21.31 14.79
N VAL A 29 12.13 -22.58 14.41
CA VAL A 29 11.07 -23.01 13.47
C VAL A 29 9.77 -23.37 14.21
N GLU A 30 9.88 -23.89 15.43
CA GLU A 30 8.76 -24.36 16.28
C GLU A 30 7.62 -23.33 16.42
N PRO A 31 7.85 -22.01 16.61
CA PRO A 31 6.79 -21.02 16.67
C PRO A 31 5.95 -20.87 15.37
N TYR A 32 6.44 -21.43 14.27
CA TYR A 32 5.85 -21.29 12.94
C TYR A 32 5.33 -22.60 12.35
N CYS A 33 5.77 -23.76 12.84
CA CYS A 33 5.32 -25.07 12.36
C CYS A 33 5.34 -26.18 13.43
N GLY A 34 5.21 -25.82 14.72
CA GLY A 34 4.98 -26.77 15.80
C GLY A 34 3.63 -27.49 15.70
N GLU A 35 3.40 -28.49 16.54
CA GLU A 35 2.23 -29.38 16.49
C GLU A 35 0.89 -28.65 16.46
N ASP A 36 0.77 -27.53 17.18
CA ASP A 36 -0.47 -26.74 17.27
C ASP A 36 -0.58 -25.62 16.22
N VAL A 37 0.42 -25.46 15.34
CA VAL A 37 0.48 -24.35 14.38
C VAL A 37 0.21 -24.85 12.97
N SER A 38 -0.94 -24.49 12.41
CA SER A 38 -1.28 -24.88 11.04
C SER A 38 -0.50 -24.07 10.01
N PHE A 39 -0.04 -24.72 8.95
CA PHE A 39 0.72 -24.05 7.90
C PHE A 39 0.33 -24.45 6.48
N ARG A 40 0.74 -23.63 5.51
CA ARG A 40 0.77 -24.00 4.09
C ARG A 40 2.10 -23.63 3.46
N ILE A 41 2.49 -24.39 2.44
CA ILE A 41 3.61 -24.07 1.57
C ILE A 41 3.05 -23.77 0.18
N MET A 42 3.36 -22.57 -0.32
CA MET A 42 3.06 -22.17 -1.68
C MET A 42 4.31 -22.34 -2.54
N VAL A 43 4.13 -22.75 -3.79
CA VAL A 43 5.22 -22.88 -4.76
C VAL A 43 4.90 -21.98 -5.94
N GLU A 44 5.77 -21.00 -6.17
CA GLU A 44 5.70 -20.08 -7.30
C GLU A 44 7.01 -20.05 -8.07
N SER A 45 6.95 -19.49 -9.26
CA SER A 45 8.10 -19.38 -10.15
C SER A 45 8.19 -18.01 -10.78
N PHE A 46 9.41 -17.65 -11.16
CA PHE A 46 9.68 -16.51 -12.01
C PHE A 46 10.36 -16.98 -13.29
N GLY A 47 9.90 -16.49 -14.45
CA GLY A 47 10.48 -16.82 -15.75
C GLY A 47 9.94 -18.09 -16.41
N LYS A 48 9.21 -18.96 -15.69
CA LYS A 48 8.62 -20.20 -16.22
C LYS A 48 7.26 -20.47 -15.57
N LYS A 49 6.32 -21.08 -16.29
CA LYS A 49 5.06 -21.57 -15.71
C LYS A 49 5.28 -22.99 -15.18
N LEU A 50 4.95 -23.22 -13.92
CA LEU A 50 5.02 -24.55 -13.31
C LEU A 50 3.72 -25.34 -13.51
N SER A 51 3.83 -26.65 -13.71
CA SER A 51 2.68 -27.56 -13.68
C SER A 51 2.21 -27.79 -12.25
N LYS A 52 0.98 -28.28 -12.09
CA LYS A 52 0.41 -28.57 -10.77
C LYS A 52 1.17 -29.73 -10.10
N GLU A 53 1.54 -30.72 -10.88
CA GLU A 53 2.28 -31.92 -10.46
C GLU A 53 3.65 -31.52 -9.90
N HIS A 54 4.33 -30.57 -10.56
CA HIS A 54 5.61 -30.05 -10.07
C HIS A 54 5.44 -29.30 -8.75
N LYS A 55 4.42 -28.44 -8.62
CA LYS A 55 4.14 -27.73 -7.36
C LYS A 55 3.87 -28.71 -6.21
N VAL A 56 3.08 -29.76 -6.45
CA VAL A 56 2.79 -30.80 -5.44
C VAL A 56 4.07 -31.54 -5.05
N LYS A 57 4.87 -32.00 -6.03
CA LYS A 57 6.15 -32.66 -5.77
C LYS A 57 7.07 -31.83 -4.87
N ARG A 58 7.15 -30.52 -5.11
CA ARG A 58 7.95 -29.59 -4.27
C ARG A 58 7.41 -29.44 -2.86
N ILE A 59 6.09 -29.43 -2.69
CA ILE A 59 5.48 -29.37 -1.36
C ILE A 59 5.82 -30.65 -0.59
N ASP A 60 5.64 -31.82 -1.20
CA ASP A 60 5.91 -33.12 -0.57
C ASP A 60 7.39 -33.24 -0.17
N GLU A 61 8.30 -32.79 -1.02
CA GLU A 61 9.74 -32.72 -0.76
C GLU A 61 10.07 -31.87 0.48
N LEU A 62 9.38 -30.74 0.68
CA LEU A 62 9.63 -29.80 1.78
C LEU A 62 9.00 -30.22 3.11
N VAL A 63 7.86 -30.91 3.10
CA VAL A 63 7.21 -31.41 4.33
C VAL A 63 8.12 -32.37 5.11
N LEU A 64 9.04 -33.05 4.41
CA LEU A 64 10.02 -33.97 4.99
C LEU A 64 11.09 -33.30 5.87
N ILE A 65 11.09 -31.97 5.98
CA ILE A 65 12.16 -31.19 6.64
C ILE A 65 11.89 -31.00 8.15
N GLY A 66 10.81 -31.57 8.68
CA GLY A 66 10.52 -31.55 10.11
C GLY A 66 9.53 -30.47 10.53
N PHE A 67 8.65 -30.07 9.61
CA PHE A 67 7.51 -29.24 9.94
C PHE A 67 6.44 -30.17 10.52
N VAL A 68 6.11 -30.00 11.80
CA VAL A 68 5.29 -30.96 12.55
C VAL A 68 3.80 -30.61 12.52
N GLY A 69 3.48 -29.32 12.43
CA GLY A 69 2.11 -28.82 12.47
C GLY A 69 1.19 -29.30 11.35
N PRO A 70 -0.14 -29.14 11.50
CA PRO A 70 -1.11 -29.59 10.51
C PRO A 70 -1.07 -28.74 9.23
N ILE A 71 -1.14 -29.40 8.07
CA ILE A 71 -1.21 -28.71 6.78
C ILE A 71 -2.64 -28.21 6.54
N LYS A 72 -2.80 -26.89 6.35
CA LYS A 72 -4.08 -26.24 6.09
C LYS A 72 -3.98 -25.28 4.91
N LEU A 73 -4.59 -25.62 3.77
CA LEU A 73 -4.49 -24.82 2.55
C LEU A 73 -5.26 -23.48 2.64
N ASN A 74 -6.38 -23.49 3.36
CA ASN A 74 -7.29 -22.36 3.51
C ASN A 74 -7.21 -21.80 4.93
N ASN A 75 -6.90 -20.51 5.07
CA ASN A 75 -6.75 -19.83 6.36
C ASN A 75 -5.81 -20.57 7.37
N PRO A 76 -4.54 -20.83 7.01
CA PRO A 76 -3.53 -21.35 7.94
C PRO A 76 -3.04 -20.27 8.91
N ASP A 77 -2.46 -20.70 10.02
CA ASP A 77 -1.78 -19.79 10.96
C ASP A 77 -0.52 -19.21 10.34
N ARG A 78 0.20 -20.00 9.52
CA ARG A 78 1.44 -19.60 8.86
C ARG A 78 1.46 -19.96 7.38
N SER A 79 2.09 -19.12 6.58
CA SER A 79 2.28 -19.34 5.14
C SER A 79 3.75 -19.25 4.79
N PHE A 80 4.23 -20.20 4.01
CA PHE A 80 5.57 -20.23 3.44
C PHE A 80 5.49 -20.14 1.93
N LEU A 81 6.57 -19.65 1.32
CA LEU A 81 6.69 -19.56 -0.13
C LEU A 81 8.04 -20.12 -0.57
N LEU A 82 7.98 -21.07 -1.50
CA LEU A 82 9.09 -21.50 -2.33
C LEU A 82 9.00 -20.75 -3.67
N ILE A 83 10.07 -20.05 -4.05
CA ILE A 83 10.19 -19.40 -5.36
C ILE A 83 11.31 -20.07 -6.15
N GLU A 84 10.99 -20.56 -7.34
CA GLU A 84 11.96 -21.05 -8.32
C GLU A 84 12.22 -19.98 -9.40
N TYR A 85 13.46 -19.49 -9.51
CA TYR A 85 13.85 -18.47 -10.49
C TYR A 85 14.48 -19.11 -11.72
N PHE A 86 13.85 -18.96 -12.89
CA PHE A 86 14.28 -19.49 -14.19
C PHE A 86 14.85 -18.42 -15.13
N GLY A 87 15.20 -17.23 -14.62
CA GLY A 87 15.70 -16.14 -15.45
C GLY A 87 14.61 -15.17 -15.91
N THR A 88 15.02 -14.15 -16.68
CA THR A 88 14.11 -13.12 -17.20
C THR A 88 13.58 -13.45 -18.59
N ASP A 89 14.29 -14.26 -19.37
CA ASP A 89 13.83 -14.70 -20.69
C ASP A 89 12.90 -15.91 -20.56
N ARG A 90 11.63 -15.71 -20.88
CA ARG A 90 10.60 -16.75 -20.80
C ARG A 90 10.70 -17.78 -21.93
N ASN A 91 11.34 -17.42 -23.04
CA ASN A 91 11.43 -18.27 -24.23
C ASN A 91 12.60 -19.25 -24.16
N SER A 92 13.58 -19.00 -23.30
CA SER A 92 14.78 -19.83 -23.10
C SER A 92 14.92 -20.32 -21.65
N ALA A 93 13.79 -20.51 -20.96
CA ALA A 93 13.79 -20.95 -19.57
C ALA A 93 14.46 -22.34 -19.42
N PRO A 94 15.47 -22.49 -18.54
CA PRO A 94 16.15 -23.76 -18.33
C PRO A 94 15.23 -24.83 -17.74
N GLU A 95 15.69 -26.08 -17.76
CA GLU A 95 14.98 -27.19 -17.13
C GLU A 95 14.94 -27.03 -15.60
N SER A 96 16.09 -26.70 -14.99
CA SER A 96 16.25 -26.42 -13.57
C SER A 96 16.32 -24.92 -13.28
N PRO A 97 15.86 -24.45 -12.10
CA PRO A 97 15.96 -23.05 -11.72
C PRO A 97 17.41 -22.64 -11.44
N TYR A 98 17.73 -21.37 -11.70
CA TYR A 98 19.02 -20.77 -11.35
C TYR A 98 19.17 -20.48 -9.87
N ASP A 99 18.07 -20.15 -9.19
CA ASP A 99 18.03 -19.90 -7.75
C ASP A 99 16.69 -20.38 -7.21
N VAL A 100 16.74 -20.90 -5.99
CA VAL A 100 15.57 -21.27 -5.22
C VAL A 100 15.57 -20.46 -3.93
N PHE A 101 14.43 -19.87 -3.60
CA PHE A 101 14.23 -19.09 -2.39
C PHE A 101 13.14 -19.72 -1.56
N PHE A 102 13.37 -19.85 -0.25
CA PHE A 102 12.36 -20.26 0.70
C PHE A 102 12.24 -19.22 1.81
N GLY A 103 11.00 -18.89 2.17
CA GLY A 103 10.77 -17.90 3.20
C GLY A 103 9.37 -17.95 3.78
N ARG A 104 9.23 -17.29 4.92
CA ARG A 104 7.98 -17.14 5.66
C ARG A 104 7.28 -15.86 5.23
N TRP A 105 5.98 -15.94 5.00
CA TRP A 105 5.15 -14.78 4.71
C TRP A 105 5.08 -13.84 5.92
N ILE A 106 5.24 -12.54 5.68
CA ILE A 106 5.17 -11.48 6.70
C ILE A 106 3.91 -10.65 6.53
N ALA A 107 3.68 -10.15 5.32
CA ALA A 107 2.54 -9.29 5.02
C ALA A 107 2.24 -9.25 3.52
N ASP A 108 0.98 -9.01 3.19
CA ASP A 108 0.57 -8.70 1.83
C ASP A 108 0.65 -7.20 1.57
N GLY A 109 0.99 -6.84 0.32
CA GLY A 109 0.95 -5.46 -0.13
C GLY A 109 -0.50 -4.94 -0.22
N GLN A 110 -0.68 -3.67 0.09
CA GLN A 110 -1.99 -3.04 0.23
C GLN A 110 -2.56 -2.50 -1.11
N ARG A 111 -2.43 -3.25 -2.20
CA ARG A 111 -2.89 -2.80 -3.54
C ARG A 111 -4.40 -2.52 -3.61
N SER A 112 -5.19 -3.19 -2.78
CA SER A 112 -6.63 -2.93 -2.66
C SER A 112 -6.93 -1.51 -2.19
N VAL A 113 -6.04 -0.89 -1.40
CA VAL A 113 -6.23 0.48 -0.91
C VAL A 113 -6.20 1.48 -2.07
N SER A 114 -5.24 1.37 -2.99
CA SER A 114 -5.18 2.27 -4.16
C SER A 114 -6.42 2.13 -5.06
N GLN A 115 -7.01 0.93 -5.12
CA GLN A 115 -8.29 0.70 -5.80
C GLN A 115 -9.48 1.32 -5.05
N LYS A 116 -9.48 1.26 -3.70
CA LYS A 116 -10.50 1.90 -2.85
C LYS A 116 -10.52 3.42 -3.07
N ILE A 117 -9.35 4.07 -3.07
CA ILE A 117 -9.21 5.53 -3.21
C ILE A 117 -9.03 6.01 -4.67
N ASN A 118 -9.49 5.22 -5.64
CA ASN A 118 -9.39 5.51 -7.07
C ASN A 118 -10.04 6.85 -7.46
N LEU A 119 -9.37 7.62 -8.33
CA LEU A 119 -9.87 8.90 -8.85
C LEU A 119 -11.18 8.77 -9.63
N LYS A 120 -11.40 7.65 -10.33
CA LYS A 120 -12.64 7.44 -11.12
C LYS A 120 -13.89 7.49 -10.23
N THR A 121 -13.81 6.96 -9.01
CA THR A 121 -14.92 6.88 -8.06
C THR A 121 -14.90 7.99 -7.02
N ARG A 122 -13.83 8.80 -6.94
CA ARG A 122 -13.70 9.91 -5.99
C ARG A 122 -14.68 11.03 -6.29
N LYS A 123 -15.42 11.50 -5.29
CA LYS A 123 -16.47 12.51 -5.49
C LYS A 123 -15.93 13.85 -5.96
N PHE A 124 -14.95 14.41 -5.24
CA PHE A 124 -14.33 15.68 -5.61
C PHE A 124 -12.96 15.45 -6.24
N ILE A 125 -12.81 15.82 -7.51
CA ILE A 125 -11.57 15.72 -8.29
C ILE A 125 -11.27 17.01 -9.05
N GLY A 126 -9.99 17.21 -9.33
CA GLY A 126 -9.41 18.31 -10.10
C GLY A 126 -8.40 17.78 -11.13
N ASN A 127 -8.04 18.58 -12.13
CA ASN A 127 -7.16 18.14 -13.22
C ASN A 127 -5.75 17.74 -12.77
N THR A 128 -5.27 18.35 -11.68
CA THR A 128 -3.94 18.12 -11.09
C THR A 128 -3.98 17.15 -9.91
N THR A 129 -5.07 16.41 -9.73
CA THR A 129 -5.18 15.46 -8.63
C THR A 129 -4.15 14.35 -8.80
N MET A 130 -3.28 14.18 -7.80
CA MET A 130 -2.26 13.15 -7.83
C MET A 130 -2.87 11.74 -7.87
N ASP A 131 -2.17 10.85 -8.58
CA ASP A 131 -2.49 9.43 -8.62
C ASP A 131 -2.57 8.82 -7.20
N PRO A 132 -3.55 7.94 -6.92
CA PRO A 132 -3.72 7.38 -5.59
C PRO A 132 -2.56 6.51 -5.11
N LEU A 133 -1.91 5.75 -5.99
CA LEU A 133 -0.76 4.92 -5.61
C LEU A 133 0.43 5.79 -5.25
N LEU A 134 0.70 6.83 -6.04
CA LEU A 134 1.77 7.78 -5.74
C LEU A 134 1.52 8.53 -4.42
N SER A 135 0.27 8.93 -4.18
CA SER A 135 -0.14 9.56 -2.92
C SER A 135 0.13 8.66 -1.70
N LEU A 136 -0.21 7.37 -1.80
CA LEU A 136 0.07 6.38 -0.75
C LEU A 136 1.57 6.16 -0.53
N VAL A 137 2.36 6.12 -1.61
CA VAL A 137 3.82 6.01 -1.52
C VAL A 137 4.41 7.23 -0.80
N MET A 138 3.97 8.45 -1.13
CA MET A 138 4.44 9.67 -0.47
C MET A 138 4.08 9.70 1.02
N ALA A 139 2.85 9.32 1.35
CA ALA A 139 2.40 9.22 2.74
C ALA A 139 3.21 8.18 3.53
N ASN A 140 3.57 7.05 2.88
CA ASN A 140 4.41 6.02 3.48
C ASN A 140 5.88 6.48 3.64
N ILE A 141 6.46 7.18 2.66
CA ILE A 141 7.82 7.79 2.77
C ILE A 141 7.87 8.81 3.91
N SER A 142 6.76 9.49 4.16
CA SER A 142 6.63 10.44 5.28
C SER A 142 6.51 9.75 6.63
N CYS A 143 6.49 8.41 6.66
CA CYS A 143 6.41 7.58 7.87
C CYS A 143 5.27 7.98 8.81
N ILE A 144 4.12 8.38 8.24
CA ILE A 144 2.95 8.84 9.00
C ILE A 144 2.47 7.73 9.93
N LYS A 145 2.27 8.10 11.19
CA LYS A 145 1.73 7.25 12.25
C LYS A 145 0.35 7.74 12.68
N HIS A 146 -0.32 6.88 13.43
CA HIS A 146 -1.57 7.24 14.07
C HIS A 146 -1.38 8.48 14.96
N ALA A 147 -2.30 9.42 14.86
CA ALA A 147 -2.31 10.70 15.58
C ALA A 147 -1.25 11.74 15.15
N ASP A 148 -0.45 11.48 14.12
CA ASP A 148 0.41 12.52 13.54
C ASP A 148 -0.43 13.64 12.93
N ILE A 149 0.02 14.88 13.05
CA ILE A 149 -0.58 16.02 12.37
C ILE A 149 0.17 16.27 11.07
N VAL A 150 -0.54 16.19 9.94
CA VAL A 150 0.03 16.26 8.59
C VAL A 150 -0.46 17.50 7.86
N LEU A 151 0.48 18.37 7.47
CA LEU A 151 0.22 19.52 6.62
C LEU A 151 0.50 19.18 5.15
N GLY A 152 -0.50 19.30 4.30
CA GLY A 152 -0.29 19.42 2.85
C GLY A 152 -0.17 20.90 2.46
N PRO A 153 0.99 21.40 1.99
CA PRO A 153 1.13 22.83 1.66
C PRO A 153 0.45 23.24 0.34
N PHE A 154 0.14 22.26 -0.53
CA PHE A 154 -0.57 22.44 -1.81
C PHE A 154 -1.48 21.24 -2.02
N VAL A 155 -2.68 21.29 -1.44
CA VAL A 155 -3.52 20.09 -1.33
C VAL A 155 -4.30 19.76 -2.59
N GLY A 156 -4.53 20.72 -3.48
CA GLY A 156 -5.45 20.55 -4.59
C GLY A 156 -6.78 20.00 -4.06
N THR A 157 -7.26 18.93 -4.68
CA THR A 157 -8.51 18.24 -4.27
C THR A 157 -8.35 17.25 -3.10
N GLY A 158 -7.22 17.30 -2.39
CA GLY A 158 -6.99 16.55 -1.16
C GLY A 158 -6.49 15.12 -1.36
N GLY A 159 -5.90 14.79 -2.50
CA GLY A 159 -5.41 13.44 -2.79
C GLY A 159 -4.35 12.94 -1.80
N LEU A 160 -3.37 13.78 -1.44
CA LEU A 160 -2.37 13.45 -0.42
C LEU A 160 -3.01 13.34 0.95
N LEU A 161 -3.94 14.23 1.28
CA LEU A 161 -4.59 14.23 2.58
C LEU A 161 -5.35 12.92 2.80
N VAL A 162 -6.06 12.41 1.77
CA VAL A 162 -6.74 11.10 1.86
C VAL A 162 -5.75 9.98 2.11
N ALA A 163 -4.57 10.01 1.48
CA ALA A 163 -3.53 9.01 1.70
C ALA A 163 -2.89 9.12 3.10
N ALA A 164 -2.65 10.33 3.59
CA ALA A 164 -2.13 10.58 4.94
C ALA A 164 -3.12 10.12 6.02
N ALA A 165 -4.41 10.43 5.85
CA ALA A 165 -5.46 10.01 6.76
C ALA A 165 -5.62 8.48 6.78
N HIS A 166 -5.46 7.81 5.62
CA HIS A 166 -5.44 6.34 5.56
C HIS A 166 -4.39 5.71 6.48
N PHE A 167 -3.22 6.35 6.67
CA PHE A 167 -2.17 5.89 7.59
C PHE A 167 -2.38 6.33 9.05
N GLY A 168 -3.48 7.00 9.37
CA GLY A 168 -3.81 7.38 10.74
C GLY A 168 -3.57 8.85 11.09
N GLY A 169 -3.04 9.66 10.16
CA GLY A 169 -2.72 11.06 10.42
C GLY A 169 -3.96 11.95 10.44
N TYR A 170 -3.97 12.97 11.31
CA TYR A 170 -4.88 14.10 11.27
C TYR A 170 -4.38 15.11 10.25
N VAL A 171 -5.23 15.45 9.29
CA VAL A 171 -4.80 16.14 8.08
C VAL A 171 -5.35 17.55 8.03
N PHE A 172 -4.46 18.50 7.73
CA PHE A 172 -4.84 19.85 7.35
C PHE A 172 -4.09 20.29 6.10
N GLY A 173 -4.69 21.19 5.33
CA GLY A 173 -4.21 21.56 4.02
C GLY A 173 -4.12 23.05 3.80
N THR A 174 -3.25 23.47 2.88
CA THR A 174 -3.31 24.81 2.29
C THR A 174 -3.34 24.72 0.77
N ASP A 175 -4.00 25.68 0.13
CA ASP A 175 -3.90 25.90 -1.31
C ASP A 175 -4.21 27.37 -1.63
N ILE A 176 -3.70 27.86 -2.76
CA ILE A 176 -3.93 29.24 -3.20
C ILE A 176 -5.23 29.37 -3.99
N ASP A 177 -5.70 28.28 -4.61
CA ASP A 177 -6.89 28.32 -5.46
C ASP A 177 -8.17 28.30 -4.62
N TYR A 178 -8.71 29.50 -4.38
CA TYR A 178 -9.97 29.71 -3.68
C TYR A 178 -11.14 28.94 -4.31
N LEU A 179 -11.25 28.98 -5.65
CA LEU A 179 -12.39 28.40 -6.35
C LEU A 179 -12.35 26.88 -6.23
N MET A 180 -11.18 26.27 -6.39
CA MET A 180 -11.01 24.82 -6.24
C MET A 180 -11.25 24.38 -4.80
N LEU A 181 -10.65 25.04 -3.79
CA LEU A 181 -10.84 24.66 -2.38
C LEU A 181 -12.33 24.66 -1.96
N HIS A 182 -13.12 25.56 -2.54
CA HIS A 182 -14.55 25.69 -2.24
C HIS A 182 -15.45 24.95 -3.25
N GLY A 183 -14.89 24.15 -4.17
CA GLY A 183 -15.66 23.42 -5.18
C GLY A 183 -16.47 24.32 -6.13
N LYS A 184 -16.02 25.55 -6.34
CA LYS A 184 -16.65 26.57 -7.22
C LYS A 184 -16.01 26.64 -8.61
N ASP A 185 -14.92 25.90 -8.83
CA ASP A 185 -14.26 25.78 -10.12
C ASP A 185 -15.07 24.90 -11.10
N LYS A 186 -14.65 24.89 -12.37
CA LYS A 186 -15.28 24.03 -13.37
C LYS A 186 -15.04 22.56 -13.03
N PRO A 187 -16.04 21.69 -13.16
CA PRO A 187 -15.86 20.26 -12.92
C PRO A 187 -14.83 19.66 -13.90
N SER A 188 -13.99 18.75 -13.40
CA SER A 188 -12.98 18.06 -14.21
C SER A 188 -13.52 16.88 -15.02
N ARG A 189 -14.70 16.36 -14.68
CA ARG A 189 -15.26 15.16 -15.34
C ARG A 189 -15.84 15.51 -16.71
N LEU A 190 -15.53 14.67 -17.70
CA LEU A 190 -16.15 14.74 -19.02
C LEU A 190 -17.68 14.61 -18.87
N ASN A 191 -18.42 15.52 -19.51
CA ASN A 191 -19.88 15.63 -19.48
C ASN A 191 -20.51 16.17 -18.18
N GLN A 192 -19.71 16.63 -17.22
CA GLN A 192 -20.23 17.34 -16.06
C GLN A 192 -20.20 18.85 -16.34
N LYS A 193 -21.36 19.52 -16.31
CA LYS A 193 -21.44 20.99 -16.54
C LYS A 193 -21.28 21.81 -15.26
N ARG A 194 -21.67 21.25 -14.10
CA ARG A 194 -21.60 21.88 -12.78
C ARG A 194 -21.17 20.86 -11.73
N ARG A 195 -20.43 21.31 -10.72
CA ARG A 195 -20.11 20.51 -9.53
C ARG A 195 -21.36 20.30 -8.67
N ALA A 196 -21.43 19.17 -7.97
CA ALA A 196 -22.46 18.97 -6.95
C ALA A 196 -22.20 19.93 -5.77
N PRO A 197 -23.24 20.42 -5.07
CA PRO A 197 -23.08 21.39 -3.98
C PRO A 197 -22.22 20.89 -2.81
N ASP A 198 -22.09 19.58 -2.67
CA ASP A 198 -21.32 18.92 -1.62
C ASP A 198 -19.98 18.37 -2.11
N GLU A 199 -19.51 18.73 -3.30
CA GLU A 199 -18.15 18.44 -3.73
C GLU A 199 -17.15 19.26 -2.92
N SER A 200 -16.37 18.58 -2.08
CA SER A 200 -15.31 19.20 -1.27
C SER A 200 -14.26 18.17 -0.85
N ILE A 201 -13.13 18.65 -0.31
CA ILE A 201 -12.10 17.80 0.29
C ILE A 201 -12.68 17.02 1.49
N ARG A 202 -13.49 17.68 2.34
CA ARG A 202 -14.19 17.03 3.46
C ARG A 202 -15.06 15.87 2.98
N THR A 203 -15.75 16.02 1.86
CA THR A 203 -16.58 14.96 1.27
C THR A 203 -15.74 13.77 0.79
N ASN A 204 -14.54 14.00 0.26
CA ASN A 204 -13.61 12.91 -0.05
C ASN A 204 -13.21 12.15 1.22
N MET A 205 -12.92 12.85 2.32
CA MET A 205 -12.59 12.22 3.61
C MET A 205 -13.74 11.36 4.12
N LYS A 206 -14.95 11.91 4.09
CA LYS A 206 -16.17 11.18 4.46
C LYS A 206 -16.40 9.94 3.60
N GLN A 207 -16.24 10.06 2.27
CA GLN A 207 -16.41 8.94 1.33
C GLN A 207 -15.54 7.73 1.70
N TYR A 208 -14.31 7.97 2.19
CA TYR A 208 -13.37 6.89 2.48
C TYR A 208 -13.33 6.45 3.95
N GLY A 209 -14.11 7.11 4.82
CA GLY A 209 -14.20 6.82 6.25
C GLY A 209 -13.17 7.55 7.12
N TYR A 210 -12.63 8.68 6.65
CA TYR A 210 -11.55 9.44 7.29
C TYR A 210 -12.01 10.83 7.77
N GLU A 211 -13.31 11.07 7.88
CA GLU A 211 -13.87 12.38 8.27
C GLU A 211 -13.39 12.83 9.66
N SER A 212 -13.25 11.92 10.63
CA SER A 212 -12.76 12.22 11.97
C SER A 212 -11.29 12.67 12.02
N GLN A 213 -10.53 12.42 10.95
CA GLN A 213 -9.12 12.79 10.83
C GLN A 213 -8.94 14.10 10.07
N TYR A 214 -10.01 14.64 9.48
CA TYR A 214 -9.96 15.88 8.73
C TYR A 214 -10.07 17.07 9.67
N LEU A 215 -8.99 17.87 9.75
CA LEU A 215 -8.97 19.10 10.54
C LEU A 215 -9.61 20.23 9.74
N ASP A 216 -8.89 20.79 8.76
CA ASP A 216 -9.45 21.72 7.79
C ASP A 216 -8.51 22.00 6.60
N VAL A 217 -8.98 22.82 5.65
CA VAL A 217 -8.17 23.38 4.57
C VAL A 217 -8.20 24.90 4.62
N LEU A 218 -7.05 25.52 4.42
CA LEU A 218 -6.85 26.95 4.58
C LEU A 218 -6.46 27.57 3.24
N LEU A 219 -6.97 28.77 2.98
CA LEU A 219 -6.56 29.54 1.82
C LEU A 219 -5.18 30.15 2.09
N GLN A 220 -4.21 29.81 1.24
CA GLN A 220 -2.90 30.45 1.27
C GLN A 220 -2.99 31.77 0.51
N MET A 221 -2.97 32.90 1.22
CA MET A 221 -2.94 34.21 0.58
C MET A 221 -1.49 34.71 0.47
N LEU A 222 -1.02 34.90 -0.76
CA LEU A 222 0.11 35.78 -1.02
C LEU A 222 -0.40 37.22 -0.94
N HIS A 223 0.22 38.01 -0.08
CA HIS A 223 -0.10 39.41 0.17
C HIS A 223 -0.22 40.25 -1.12
N CYS A 224 -1.19 41.17 -1.16
CA CYS A 224 -1.32 42.19 -2.20
C CYS A 224 -0.29 43.31 -1.94
N PRO A 225 0.61 43.66 -2.87
CA PRO A 225 1.64 44.65 -2.61
C PRO A 225 1.00 46.04 -2.55
N SER A 226 0.63 46.47 -1.36
CA SER A 226 0.57 47.89 -1.03
C SER A 226 1.96 48.24 -0.48
N GLY A 227 2.64 49.16 -1.17
CA GLY A 227 4.01 49.55 -0.83
C GLY A 227 4.14 49.92 0.63
N ASP A 228 5.18 49.41 1.28
CA ASP A 228 5.53 49.57 2.69
C ASP A 228 4.87 48.60 3.68
N ALA A 229 5.35 47.35 3.74
CA ALA A 229 5.95 46.76 4.94
C ALA A 229 6.24 45.24 4.80
N LYS A 230 7.47 44.89 5.19
CA LYS A 230 8.04 43.58 5.57
C LYS A 230 7.17 42.31 5.48
N HIS A 231 7.68 41.35 4.70
CA HIS A 231 7.24 39.97 4.53
C HIS A 231 6.54 39.34 5.75
N SER A 232 5.27 38.97 5.60
CA SER A 232 4.59 37.98 6.44
C SER A 232 3.50 37.25 5.65
N LEU A 233 3.57 35.92 5.67
CA LEU A 233 2.57 35.01 5.12
C LEU A 233 1.34 35.06 6.05
N MET A 234 0.19 35.54 5.57
CA MET A 234 -1.04 35.61 6.35
C MET A 234 -1.89 34.36 6.08
N LEU A 235 -1.94 33.45 7.04
CA LEU A 235 -2.80 32.26 7.01
C LEU A 235 -4.20 32.67 7.47
N LEU A 236 -5.17 32.71 6.57
CA LEU A 236 -6.56 33.08 6.92
C LEU A 236 -7.32 31.81 7.34
N LEU A 237 -7.59 31.65 8.64
CA LEU A 237 -8.54 30.67 9.18
C LEU A 237 -9.96 31.17 8.91
N LEU A 238 -10.53 30.79 7.76
CA LEU A 238 -11.95 31.00 7.48
C LEU A 238 -12.73 29.78 7.96
N THR A 239 -13.03 29.72 9.25
CA THR A 239 -14.00 28.77 9.78
C THR A 239 -15.39 29.16 9.29
N HIS A 240 -15.97 28.39 8.38
CA HIS A 240 -17.40 28.50 8.10
C HIS A 240 -18.18 28.01 9.32
N HIS A 241 -18.78 28.95 10.06
CA HIS A 241 -19.88 28.68 10.97
C HIS A 241 -21.01 27.98 10.21
N MET A 242 -21.23 26.70 10.50
CA MET A 242 -22.54 26.08 10.33
C MET A 242 -23.43 26.58 11.47
N VAL A 243 -24.46 27.34 11.12
CA VAL A 243 -25.71 27.43 11.88
C VAL A 243 -26.59 26.27 11.44
#